data_AF-A0A1J6IKR0-F1
#
_entry.id   AF-A0A1J6IKR0-F1
#
_cell.length_a   1.000
_cell.length_b   1.000
_cell.length_c   1.000
_cell.angle_alpha   90.00
_cell.angle_beta   90.00
_cell.angle_gamma   90.00
#
_symmetry.space_group_name_H-M   'P 1'
#
loop_
_entity.id
_entity.type
_entity.pdbx_description
1 polymer ?
#
loop_
_entity_poly.entity_id
_entity_poly.type
_entity_poly.pdbx_seq_one_letter_code
_entity_poly.pdbx_strand_id
1 'polypeptide(L)'
;KKTIDEPLHSSPVNHNILYQDVRNQLKKLKTEVNLLRLRMTREIGIDYIKRFLLDSYPLTCCYDMLEELLADQNEDNDNLVIVISSDTEATSMAS
;
A
#
# COMPACT_ATOMS: atom_id res chain seq x y z
N LYS A 1 -42.66 -50.31 27.84
CA LYS A 1 -41.61 -49.26 27.85
C LYS A 1 -42.05 -48.20 26.85
N LYS A 2 -42.49 -47.02 27.34
CA LYS A 2 -42.98 -45.93 26.50
C LYS A 2 -41.75 -45.12 26.06
N THR A 3 -41.42 -45.16 24.78
CA THR A 3 -40.42 -44.29 24.18
C THR A 3 -40.95 -42.87 24.25
N ILE A 4 -40.30 -42.05 25.07
CA ILE A 4 -40.55 -40.61 25.14
C ILE A 4 -39.76 -40.03 23.97
N ASP A 5 -40.41 -39.89 22.82
CA ASP A 5 -39.97 -38.94 21.80
C ASP A 5 -40.16 -37.55 22.37
N GLU A 6 -39.11 -37.04 23.01
CA GLU A 6 -39.04 -35.66 23.44
C GLU A 6 -38.74 -34.82 22.19
N PRO A 7 -39.66 -33.95 21.73
CA PRO A 7 -39.36 -33.11 20.60
C PRO A 7 -38.35 -32.06 21.08
N LEU A 8 -37.15 -32.10 20.51
CA LEU A 8 -36.10 -31.08 20.65
C LEU A 8 -36.57 -29.75 20.03
N HIS A 9 -37.61 -29.15 20.59
CA HIS A 9 -38.03 -27.79 20.26
C HIS A 9 -37.20 -26.84 21.10
N SER A 10 -36.00 -26.52 20.62
CA SER A 10 -35.29 -25.31 21.03
C SER A 10 -36.24 -24.12 20.92
N SER A 11 -36.47 -23.42 22.03
CA SER A 11 -37.39 -22.26 22.09
C SER A 11 -37.08 -21.25 20.96
N PRO A 12 -38.08 -20.58 20.36
CA PRO A 12 -37.87 -19.54 19.35
C PRO A 12 -36.86 -18.46 19.77
N VAL A 13 -36.78 -18.19 21.07
CA VAL A 13 -35.81 -17.28 21.68
C VAL A 13 -34.37 -17.76 21.47
N ASN A 14 -34.13 -19.07 21.60
CA ASN A 14 -32.80 -19.67 21.41
C ASN A 14 -32.34 -19.59 19.95
N HIS A 15 -33.27 -19.78 19.00
CA HIS A 15 -32.97 -19.65 17.57
C HIS A 15 -32.61 -18.22 17.18
N ASN A 16 -33.29 -17.21 17.74
CA ASN A 16 -32.97 -15.82 17.49
C ASN A 16 -31.60 -15.43 18.07
N ILE A 17 -31.27 -15.90 19.29
CA ILE A 17 -29.97 -15.67 19.91
C ILE A 17 -28.86 -16.29 19.05
N LEU A 18 -29.02 -17.55 18.63
CA LEU A 18 -28.06 -18.22 17.75
C LEU A 18 -27.89 -17.49 16.41
N TYR A 19 -28.99 -17.06 15.80
CA TYR A 19 -28.95 -16.30 14.55
C TYR A 19 -28.19 -14.98 14.70
N GLN A 20 -28.44 -14.22 15.77
CA GLN A 20 -27.74 -12.96 15.99
C GLN A 20 -26.25 -13.18 16.27
N ASP A 21 -25.90 -14.21 17.03
CA ASP A 21 -24.49 -14.55 17.30
C ASP A 21 -23.74 -14.89 16.00
N VAL A 22 -24.30 -15.82 15.20
CA VAL A 22 -23.72 -16.19 13.88
C VAL A 22 -23.62 -14.96 12.96
N ARG A 23 -24.64 -14.11 12.94
CA ARG A 23 -24.63 -12.86 12.15
C ARG A 23 -23.51 -11.92 12.61
N ASN A 24 -23.29 -11.79 13.91
CA ASN A 24 -22.24 -10.93 14.47
C ASN A 24 -20.84 -11.49 14.17
N GLN A 25 -20.66 -12.81 14.31
CA GLN A 25 -19.42 -13.50 13.92
C GLN A 25 -19.13 -13.32 12.43
N LEU A 26 -20.14 -13.46 11.57
CA LEU A 26 -19.99 -13.23 10.12
C LEU A 26 -19.57 -11.79 9.80
N LYS A 27 -20.17 -10.79 10.47
CA LYS A 27 -19.77 -9.40 10.31
C LYS A 27 -18.32 -9.17 10.74
N LYS A 28 -17.90 -9.74 11.88
CA LYS A 28 -16.53 -9.64 12.37
C LYS A 28 -15.55 -10.26 11.36
N LEU A 29 -15.84 -11.47 10.90
CA LEU A 29 -15.04 -12.17 9.90
C LEU A 29 -14.91 -11.37 8.60
N LYS A 30 -16.01 -10.79 8.11
CA LYS A 30 -16.00 -9.93 6.91
C LYS A 30 -15.05 -8.73 7.08
N THR A 31 -15.07 -8.09 8.26
CA THR A 31 -14.16 -6.98 8.57
C THR A 31 -12.71 -7.43 8.62
N GLU A 32 -12.41 -8.54 9.28
CA GLU A 32 -11.05 -9.09 9.37
C GLU A 32 -10.49 -9.47 7.99
N VAL A 33 -11.29 -10.12 7.15
CA VAL A 33 -10.91 -10.45 5.76
C VAL A 33 -10.65 -9.20 4.94
N ASN A 34 -11.45 -8.14 5.10
CA ASN A 34 -11.23 -6.88 4.40
C ASN A 34 -9.93 -6.20 4.86
N LEU A 35 -9.64 -6.19 6.17
CA LEU A 35 -8.39 -5.66 6.70
C LEU A 35 -7.17 -6.46 6.21
N LEU A 36 -7.29 -7.79 6.19
CA LEU A 36 -6.25 -8.66 5.66
C LEU A 36 -6.01 -8.40 4.18
N ARG A 37 -7.07 -8.29 3.37
CA ARG A 37 -6.97 -7.94 1.95
C ARG A 37 -6.25 -6.61 1.75
N LEU A 38 -6.62 -5.57 2.49
CA LEU A 38 -5.97 -4.26 2.41
C LEU A 38 -4.48 -4.34 2.74
N ARG A 39 -4.11 -5.09 3.79
CA ARG A 39 -2.71 -5.31 4.16
C ARG A 39 -1.96 -6.06 3.06
N MET A 40 -2.52 -7.15 2.55
CA MET A 40 -1.90 -7.93 1.46
C MET A 40 -1.73 -7.09 0.20
N THR A 41 -2.74 -6.31 -0.22
CA THR A 41 -2.63 -5.42 -1.38
C THR A 41 -1.56 -4.35 -1.18
N ARG A 42 -1.42 -3.81 0.03
CA ARG A 42 -0.36 -2.84 0.33
C ARG A 42 1.03 -3.47 0.26
N GLU A 43 1.22 -4.63 0.87
CA GLU A 43 2.51 -5.34 0.89
C GLU A 43 2.89 -5.81 -0.52
N ILE A 44 1.99 -6.49 -1.22
CA ILE A 44 2.19 -6.95 -2.60
C ILE A 44 2.41 -5.76 -3.54
N GLY A 45 1.67 -4.66 -3.37
CA GLY A 45 1.82 -3.46 -4.19
C GLY A 45 3.20 -2.82 -4.03
N ILE A 46 3.72 -2.75 -2.80
CA ILE A 46 5.08 -2.25 -2.54
C ILE A 46 6.12 -3.15 -3.19
N ASP A 47 6.01 -4.47 -3.03
CA ASP A 47 6.97 -5.41 -3.62
C ASP A 47 6.90 -5.42 -5.15
N TYR A 48 5.70 -5.28 -5.72
CA TYR A 48 5.50 -5.11 -7.15
C TYR A 48 6.14 -3.82 -7.67
N ILE A 49 5.92 -2.68 -7.01
CA ILE A 49 6.53 -1.40 -7.40
C ILE A 49 8.06 -1.46 -7.27
N LYS A 50 8.58 -2.01 -6.16
CA LYS A 50 10.02 -2.19 -5.98
C LYS A 50 10.60 -3.05 -7.10
N ARG A 51 9.98 -4.19 -7.39
CA ARG A 51 10.43 -5.08 -8.45
C ARG A 51 10.31 -4.43 -9.82
N PHE A 52 9.22 -3.72 -10.10
CA PHE A 52 9.07 -2.95 -11.34
C PHE A 52 10.14 -1.86 -11.48
N LEU A 53 10.49 -1.14 -10.42
CA LEU A 53 11.56 -0.14 -10.42
C LEU A 53 12.97 -0.75 -10.48
N LEU A 54 13.15 -1.97 -9.97
CA LEU A 54 14.44 -2.68 -10.06
C LEU A 54 14.62 -3.39 -11.41
N ASP A 55 13.54 -3.91 -11.99
CA ASP A 55 13.53 -4.62 -13.28
C ASP A 55 13.43 -3.64 -14.45
N SER A 56 12.75 -2.50 -14.26
CA SER A 56 12.65 -1.40 -15.24
C SER A 56 13.55 -0.28 -14.78
N TYR A 57 14.83 -0.37 -15.15
CA TYR A 57 15.90 0.56 -14.80
C TYR A 57 15.47 2.04 -15.06
N PRO A 58 15.02 2.82 -14.06
CA PRO A 58 14.59 4.20 -14.27
C PRO A 58 15.82 5.11 -14.28
N LEU A 59 16.90 4.68 -13.61
CA LEU A 59 18.12 5.47 -13.49
C LEU A 59 18.87 5.58 -14.83
N THR A 60 18.90 4.55 -15.67
CA THR A 60 19.64 4.54 -16.93
C THR A 60 18.86 5.34 -17.96
N CYS A 61 17.55 5.20 -18.04
CA CYS A 61 16.74 6.07 -18.90
C CYS A 61 16.85 7.56 -18.48
N CYS A 62 16.88 7.85 -17.16
CA CYS A 62 17.16 9.21 -16.67
C CYS A 62 18.59 9.67 -16.94
N TYR A 63 19.59 8.77 -16.88
CA TYR A 63 20.98 9.08 -17.21
C TYR A 63 21.16 9.32 -18.72
N ASP A 64 20.54 8.50 -19.57
CA ASP A 64 20.60 8.60 -21.03
C ASP A 64 19.96 9.93 -21.49
N MET A 65 18.79 10.30 -20.94
CA MET A 65 18.18 11.61 -21.21
C MET A 65 19.02 12.79 -20.70
N LEU A 66 19.71 12.64 -19.56
CA LEU A 66 20.61 13.66 -19.05
C LEU A 66 21.85 13.81 -19.94
N GLU A 67 22.41 12.70 -20.41
CA GLU A 67 23.56 12.68 -21.31
C GLU A 67 23.23 13.31 -22.67
N GLU A 68 22.06 13.00 -23.24
CA GLU A 68 21.57 13.62 -24.48
C GLU A 68 21.36 15.13 -24.33
N LEU A 69 20.74 15.58 -23.22
CA LEU A 69 20.56 17.01 -22.93
C LEU A 69 21.89 17.75 -22.71
N LEU A 70 22.91 17.10 -22.14
CA LEU A 70 24.24 17.68 -21.95
C LEU A 70 25.07 17.67 -23.25
N ALA A 71 24.83 16.70 -24.14
CA ALA A 71 25.47 16.65 -25.46
C ALA A 71 24.99 17.80 -26.35
N ASP A 72 23.68 18.09 -26.37
CA ASP A 72 23.10 19.21 -27.13
C ASP A 72 23.59 20.59 -26.65
N GLN A 73 23.97 20.70 -25.37
CA GLN A 73 24.51 21.94 -24.79
C GLN A 73 25.98 22.21 -25.18
N ASN A 74 26.72 21.23 -25.71
CA ASN A 74 28.14 21.42 -26.04
C ASN A 74 28.37 21.94 -27.47
N GLU A 75 27.37 21.89 -28.36
CA GLU A 75 27.50 22.45 -29.72
C GLU A 75 27.09 23.93 -29.81
N ASP A 76 26.38 24.49 -28.82
CA ASP A 76 25.76 25.83 -28.93
C ASP A 76 26.04 26.77 -27.74
N ASN A 77 27.01 26.46 -26.88
CA ASN A 77 27.24 27.18 -25.63
C ASN A 77 28.49 28.06 -25.62
N ASP A 78 28.49 29.08 -26.47
CA ASP A 78 29.35 30.24 -26.29
C ASP A 78 28.73 31.29 -25.32
N ASN A 79 27.56 31.06 -24.71
CA ASN A 79 26.96 32.10 -23.85
C ASN A 79 25.83 31.72 -22.86
N LEU A 80 25.83 30.53 -22.24
CA LEU A 80 24.86 30.20 -21.18
C LEU A 80 25.52 29.58 -19.94
N VAL A 81 25.97 30.47 -19.06
CA VAL A 81 26.37 30.14 -17.68
C VAL A 81 25.11 30.00 -16.83
N ILE A 82 24.68 28.77 -16.55
CA ILE A 82 23.60 28.52 -15.59
C ILE A 82 24.22 28.54 -14.18
N VAL A 83 24.03 29.66 -13.47
CA VAL A 83 24.42 29.80 -12.06
C VAL A 83 23.34 29.14 -11.19
N ILE A 84 23.66 28.00 -10.60
CA ILE A 84 22.83 27.36 -9.56
C ILE A 84 23.31 27.88 -8.20
N SER A 85 22.59 28.84 -7.62
CA SER A 85 22.83 29.29 -6.25
C SER A 85 22.17 28.35 -5.25
N SER A 86 22.96 27.68 -4.41
CA SER A 86 22.46 26.90 -3.28
C SER A 86 22.32 27.81 -2.05
N ASP A 87 21.09 28.17 -1.68
CA ASP A 87 20.80 28.78 -0.38
C ASP A 87 20.89 27.70 0.71
N THR A 88 22.04 27.60 1.36
CA THR A 88 22.22 26.85 2.61
C THR A 88 22.48 27.83 3.75
N GLU A 89 21.43 28.46 4.29
CA GLU A 89 21.48 29.01 5.66
C GLU A 89 21.32 27.86 6.66
N ALA A 90 22.43 27.19 6.96
CA ALA A 90 22.55 26.37 8.16
C ALA A 90 22.85 27.29 9.35
N THR A 91 21.82 27.71 10.09
CA THR A 91 21.99 28.40 11.37
C THR A 91 22.41 27.37 12.43
N SER A 92 23.72 27.11 12.53
CA SER A 92 24.31 26.41 13.69
C SER A 92 25.07 27.43 14.55
N MET A 93 24.34 28.10 15.45
CA MET A 93 24.95 28.76 16.61
C MET A 93 24.75 27.83 17.81
N ALA A 94 25.71 26.94 18.01
CA ALA A 94 25.95 26.29 19.29
C ALA A 94 27.16 26.96 19.93
N SER A 95 26.93 27.77 20.96
CA SER A 95 27.85 28.08 22.07
C SER A 95 27.08 28.86 23.13
#